data_AF-A0A553IDX4-F1
#
_entry.id   AF-A0A553IDX4-F1
#
_cell.length_a   1.000
_cell.length_b   1.000
_cell.length_c   1.000
_cell.angle_alpha   90.00
_cell.angle_beta   90.00
_cell.angle_gamma   90.00
#
_symmetry.space_group_name_H-M   'P 1'
#
loop_
_entity.id
_entity.type
_entity.pdbx_description
1 polymer ?
#
loop_
_entity_poly.entity_id
_entity_poly.type
_entity_poly.pdbx_seq_one_letter_code
_entity_poly.pdbx_strand_id
1 'polypeptide(L)'
;MSTFKQLRLMITIELAARGRDDLPIWSSYIVGVSARSSVEGRMSSETKSTPTKFGVALFPGFQALDVFGPLDALNNLSDSTPLEFIVLAATLDPVNTKVNGPGRIGQSIVPTHTFDNCPEDLEVLLVPGGFGARDSAILTPVAEFVKRIFPKLQYLLTVCTGSAIVARSGILDGKRATSNKRSWEWATAQGPAVHWVRQARWVVDGNIWTSSGVSAGIDLMFAFIADRYGEGVAKQLADRAEYVRNTDSSSDPLALQVTKECGEQVYERDSFLSCSTTPWGVGIRETSHKWALSILSAGSFRT
;
A
#
# COMPACT_ATOMS: atom_id res chain seq x y z
N MET A 1 -3.43 49.69 25.67
CA MET A 1 -2.60 49.29 26.83
C MET A 1 -2.40 47.79 26.79
N SER A 2 -1.23 47.34 26.34
CA SER A 2 -0.65 46.04 26.69
C SER A 2 0.84 46.12 26.32
N THR A 3 1.69 46.02 27.34
CA THR A 3 3.14 46.29 27.27
C THR A 3 3.85 44.95 27.14
N PHE A 4 4.41 44.64 25.96
CA PHE A 4 5.32 43.51 25.82
C PHE A 4 6.76 43.95 26.07
N LYS A 5 7.34 43.47 27.17
CA LYS A 5 8.76 43.61 27.48
C LYS A 5 9.58 42.74 26.52
N GLN A 6 10.47 43.34 25.75
CA GLN A 6 11.53 42.62 25.02
C GLN A 6 12.52 42.04 26.03
N LEU A 7 12.70 40.72 25.98
CA LEU A 7 13.78 40.03 26.68
C LEU A 7 15.03 40.10 25.78
N ARG A 8 16.07 40.84 26.20
CA ARG A 8 17.38 40.79 25.55
C ARG A 8 18.18 39.63 26.14
N LEU A 9 18.49 38.63 25.33
CA LEU A 9 19.46 37.60 25.66
C LEU A 9 20.86 38.16 25.40
N MET A 10 21.66 38.39 26.45
CA MET A 10 23.09 38.73 26.32
C MET A 10 23.88 37.43 26.34
N ILE A 11 24.54 37.09 25.23
CA ILE A 11 25.50 36.00 25.17
C ILE A 11 26.89 36.62 25.20
N THR A 12 27.63 36.40 26.29
CA THR A 12 29.04 36.77 26.41
C THR A 12 29.88 35.57 26.02
N ILE A 13 30.73 35.71 25.00
CA ILE A 13 31.70 34.68 24.61
C ILE A 13 33.07 35.10 25.16
N GLU A 14 33.62 34.33 26.11
CA GLU A 14 35.00 34.49 26.57
C GLU A 14 35.93 33.56 25.78
N LEU A 15 36.94 34.13 25.12
CA LEU A 15 38.06 33.39 24.53
C LEU A 15 39.34 33.79 25.26
N ALA A 16 39.93 32.84 26.00
CA ALA A 16 41.21 33.03 26.66
C ALA A 16 42.36 32.61 25.73
N ALA A 17 43.24 33.57 25.38
CA ALA A 17 44.53 33.28 24.76
C ALA A 17 45.66 33.58 25.77
N ARG A 18 46.59 32.64 25.95
CA ARG A 18 47.72 32.75 26.89
C ARG A 18 48.88 33.60 26.30
N GLY A 19 49.13 34.73 26.94
CA GLY A 19 50.45 35.21 27.42
C GLY A 19 51.57 35.55 26.42
N ARG A 20 51.85 36.84 26.26
CA ARG A 20 53.08 37.47 26.75
C ARG A 20 52.83 38.98 26.95
N ASP A 21 53.10 39.43 28.17
CA ASP A 21 53.33 40.79 28.65
C ASP A 21 52.70 41.92 27.83
N ASP A 22 51.54 42.41 28.28
CA ASP A 22 51.12 43.82 28.33
C ASP A 22 49.65 43.93 28.77
N LEU A 23 49.31 44.96 29.57
CA LEU A 23 48.00 45.18 30.20
C LEU A 23 46.85 45.30 29.18
N PRO A 24 45.66 44.72 29.40
CA PRO A 24 44.57 44.78 28.43
C PRO A 24 43.86 46.15 28.46
N ILE A 25 43.82 46.82 27.31
CA ILE A 25 42.90 47.93 27.02
C ILE A 25 41.57 47.32 26.57
N TRP A 26 40.48 47.64 27.26
CA TRP A 26 39.13 47.17 26.93
C TRP A 26 38.55 47.99 25.77
N SER A 27 38.31 47.36 24.62
CA SER A 27 37.48 47.91 23.54
C SER A 27 36.18 47.11 23.43
N SER A 28 35.05 47.79 23.62
CA SER A 28 33.72 47.20 23.46
C SER A 28 33.30 47.28 21.99
N TYR A 29 33.17 46.14 21.29
CA TYR A 29 32.54 46.12 19.97
C TYR A 29 31.06 45.76 20.11
N ILE A 30 30.18 46.67 19.70
CA ILE A 30 28.74 46.42 19.57
C ILE A 30 28.49 45.88 18.17
N VAL A 31 28.12 44.59 18.06
CA VAL A 31 27.56 44.05 16.81
C VAL A 31 26.05 44.14 16.90
N GLY A 32 25.47 45.09 16.18
CA GLY A 32 24.01 45.22 16.05
C GLY A 32 23.48 44.22 15.03
N VAL A 33 22.76 43.20 15.47
CA VAL A 33 21.96 42.34 14.57
C VAL A 33 20.59 43.02 14.36
N SER A 34 20.38 43.58 13.17
CA SER A 34 19.09 44.09 12.74
C SER A 34 18.23 42.93 12.24
N ALA A 35 17.18 42.57 12.98
CA ALA A 35 16.17 41.63 12.51
C ALA A 35 15.32 42.31 11.43
N ARG A 36 15.50 41.91 10.17
CA ARG A 36 14.52 42.19 9.10
C ARG A 36 13.31 41.28 9.34
N SER A 37 12.14 41.88 9.52
CA SER A 37 10.87 41.15 9.50
C SER A 37 10.61 40.64 8.09
N SER A 38 10.86 39.35 7.85
CA SER A 38 10.27 38.63 6.73
C SER A 38 8.78 38.48 7.01
N VAL A 39 7.95 39.03 6.12
CA VAL A 39 6.53 38.70 6.03
C VAL A 39 6.45 37.28 5.48
N GLU A 40 6.47 36.29 6.35
CA GLU A 40 6.08 34.93 5.98
C GLU A 40 4.56 34.90 5.81
N GLY A 41 4.14 34.74 4.55
CA GLY A 41 2.76 34.44 4.22
C GLY A 41 2.36 33.16 4.95
N ARG A 42 1.48 33.30 5.94
CA ARG A 42 0.84 32.19 6.62
C ARG A 42 -0.10 31.52 5.63
N MET A 43 0.43 30.55 4.90
CA MET A 43 -0.37 29.61 4.13
C MET A 43 -1.17 28.80 5.16
N SER A 44 -2.47 29.06 5.25
CA SER A 44 -3.38 28.33 6.12
C SER A 44 -3.48 26.90 5.60
N SER A 45 -2.62 26.01 6.09
CA SER A 45 -2.91 24.59 6.07
C SER A 45 -4.08 24.40 7.03
N GLU A 46 -5.29 24.24 6.50
CA GLU A 46 -6.37 23.65 7.28
C GLU A 46 -5.84 22.31 7.82
N THR A 47 -5.61 22.25 9.12
CA THR A 47 -5.32 21.00 9.80
C THR A 47 -6.60 20.18 9.73
N LYS A 48 -6.69 19.29 8.73
CA LYS A 48 -7.77 18.29 8.65
C LYS A 48 -7.85 17.60 10.01
N SER A 49 -9.07 17.48 10.55
CA SER A 49 -9.32 16.77 11.80
C SER A 49 -8.80 15.33 11.70
N THR A 50 -8.37 14.78 12.84
CA THR A 50 -8.04 13.37 12.92
C THR A 50 -9.28 12.55 12.56
N PRO A 51 -9.23 11.66 11.53
CA PRO A 51 -10.39 10.91 11.10
C PRO A 51 -10.85 9.94 12.19
N THR A 52 -12.12 9.61 12.19
CA THR A 52 -12.75 8.65 13.11
C THR A 52 -13.60 7.62 12.38
N LYS A 53 -14.02 7.89 11.14
CA LYS A 53 -14.88 7.01 10.35
C LYS A 53 -14.15 6.41 9.15
N PHE A 54 -13.89 5.12 9.26
CA PHE A 54 -13.17 4.32 8.27
C PHE A 54 -14.11 3.37 7.56
N GLY A 55 -13.85 3.12 6.28
CA GLY A 55 -14.59 2.17 5.47
C GLY A 55 -13.68 1.31 4.63
N VAL A 56 -14.14 0.11 4.29
CA VAL A 56 -13.47 -0.76 3.32
C VAL A 56 -14.42 -1.12 2.19
N ALA A 57 -13.98 -0.97 0.94
CA ALA A 57 -14.74 -1.41 -0.24
C ALA A 57 -14.39 -2.87 -0.57
N LEU A 58 -15.21 -3.82 -0.07
CA LEU A 58 -15.05 -5.24 -0.33
C LEU A 58 -15.70 -5.69 -1.61
N PHE A 59 -15.14 -6.76 -2.17
CA PHE A 59 -15.63 -7.44 -3.34
C PHE A 59 -15.25 -8.94 -3.29
N PRO A 60 -16.00 -9.84 -3.95
CA PRO A 60 -15.67 -11.27 -3.95
C PRO A 60 -14.27 -11.53 -4.50
N GLY A 61 -13.49 -12.38 -3.83
CA GLY A 61 -12.10 -12.66 -4.18
C GLY A 61 -11.10 -11.60 -3.73
N PHE A 62 -11.46 -10.77 -2.73
CA PHE A 62 -10.50 -9.86 -2.08
C PHE A 62 -9.37 -10.63 -1.38
N GLN A 63 -8.21 -10.00 -1.23
CA GLN A 63 -7.07 -10.56 -0.52
C GLN A 63 -7.20 -10.34 0.98
N ALA A 64 -7.21 -11.42 1.77
CA ALA A 64 -7.45 -11.37 3.22
C ALA A 64 -6.56 -10.35 3.95
N LEU A 65 -5.24 -10.43 3.79
CA LEU A 65 -4.29 -9.54 4.49
C LEU A 65 -4.29 -8.09 3.98
N ASP A 66 -4.82 -7.82 2.79
CA ASP A 66 -5.00 -6.44 2.33
C ASP A 66 -6.09 -5.70 3.14
N VAL A 67 -6.99 -6.47 3.77
CA VAL A 67 -8.05 -5.96 4.65
C VAL A 67 -7.67 -6.15 6.11
N PHE A 68 -7.42 -7.39 6.53
CA PHE A 68 -7.26 -7.72 7.94
C PHE A 68 -5.95 -7.21 8.55
N GLY A 69 -4.91 -7.01 7.74
CA GLY A 69 -3.67 -6.39 8.22
C GLY A 69 -3.89 -4.93 8.66
N PRO A 70 -4.36 -4.05 7.77
CA PRO A 70 -4.76 -2.70 8.13
C PRO A 70 -5.87 -2.63 9.19
N LEU A 71 -6.88 -3.50 9.10
CA LEU A 71 -8.00 -3.52 10.05
C LEU A 71 -7.56 -3.88 11.47
N ASP A 72 -6.60 -4.79 11.64
CA ASP A 72 -6.11 -5.13 12.98
C ASP A 72 -5.42 -3.95 13.66
N ALA A 73 -4.65 -3.14 12.91
CA ALA A 73 -4.09 -1.90 13.43
C ALA A 73 -5.17 -0.90 13.85
N LEU A 74 -6.26 -0.77 13.09
CA LEU A 74 -7.42 0.07 13.44
C LEU A 74 -8.20 -0.48 14.64
N ASN A 75 -8.38 -1.79 14.76
CA ASN A 75 -9.02 -2.43 15.91
C ASN A 75 -8.25 -2.08 17.19
N ASN A 76 -6.92 -2.22 17.19
CA ASN A 76 -6.11 -1.85 18.35
C ASN A 76 -6.14 -0.34 18.65
N LEU A 77 -6.21 0.52 17.63
CA LEU A 77 -6.37 1.96 17.83
C LEU A 77 -7.72 2.29 18.48
N SER A 78 -8.77 1.54 18.14
CA SER A 78 -10.14 1.75 18.65
C SER A 78 -10.29 1.54 20.16
N ASP A 79 -9.34 0.85 20.81
CA ASP A 79 -9.28 0.72 22.28
C ASP A 79 -9.14 2.09 22.99
N SER A 80 -8.59 3.09 22.29
CA SER A 80 -8.25 4.40 22.85
C SER A 80 -8.86 5.58 22.09
N THR A 81 -9.44 5.31 20.92
CA THR A 81 -10.00 6.33 20.02
C THR A 81 -11.38 5.87 19.57
N PRO A 82 -12.42 6.72 19.63
CA PRO A 82 -13.76 6.35 19.18
C PRO A 82 -13.81 6.24 17.66
N LEU A 83 -13.47 5.06 17.14
CA LEU A 83 -13.48 4.77 15.71
C LEU A 83 -14.78 4.07 15.29
N GLU A 84 -15.30 4.44 14.14
CA GLU A 84 -16.35 3.71 13.43
C GLU A 84 -15.72 3.02 12.20
N PHE A 85 -16.07 1.74 11.99
CA PHE A 85 -15.63 0.99 10.82
C PHE A 85 -16.83 0.44 10.04
N ILE A 86 -16.91 0.78 8.75
CA ILE A 86 -17.96 0.30 7.84
C ILE A 86 -17.41 -0.65 6.79
N VAL A 87 -18.16 -1.72 6.53
CA VAL A 87 -17.85 -2.69 5.48
C VAL A 87 -18.81 -2.46 4.33
N LEU A 88 -18.30 -1.99 3.21
CA LEU A 88 -19.05 -1.65 2.01
C LEU A 88 -18.91 -2.73 0.96
N ALA A 89 -20.00 -3.15 0.35
CA ALA A 89 -19.99 -4.12 -0.75
C ALA A 89 -21.14 -3.86 -1.75
N ALA A 90 -21.22 -4.64 -2.83
CA ALA A 90 -22.33 -4.51 -3.78
C ALA A 90 -23.68 -4.96 -3.19
N THR A 91 -23.68 -5.98 -2.34
CA THR A 91 -24.86 -6.49 -1.61
C THR A 91 -24.52 -6.66 -0.12
N LEU A 92 -25.51 -7.03 0.70
CA LEU A 92 -25.29 -7.39 2.11
C LEU A 92 -24.93 -8.86 2.31
N ASP A 93 -24.77 -9.63 1.22
CA ASP A 93 -24.36 -11.02 1.31
C ASP A 93 -22.89 -11.12 1.79
N PRO A 94 -22.51 -12.18 2.52
CA PRO A 94 -21.13 -12.35 2.97
C PRO A 94 -20.15 -12.33 1.78
N VAL A 95 -19.21 -11.38 1.82
CA VAL A 95 -18.18 -11.25 0.79
C VAL A 95 -17.00 -12.12 1.16
N ASN A 96 -16.59 -13.01 0.27
CA ASN A 96 -15.58 -14.02 0.56
C ASN A 96 -14.27 -13.81 -0.21
N THR A 97 -13.19 -14.36 0.33
CA THR A 97 -11.83 -14.34 -0.24
C THR A 97 -11.61 -15.36 -1.36
N LYS A 98 -12.59 -16.23 -1.65
CA LYS A 98 -12.42 -17.30 -2.65
C LYS A 98 -12.48 -16.73 -4.06
N VAL A 99 -11.76 -17.41 -4.95
CA VAL A 99 -11.82 -17.25 -6.39
C VAL A 99 -12.03 -18.61 -7.05
N ASN A 100 -12.39 -18.61 -8.32
CA ASN A 100 -12.52 -19.85 -9.09
C ASN A 100 -11.19 -20.60 -9.08
N GLY A 101 -11.14 -21.76 -8.44
CA GLY A 101 -9.94 -22.57 -8.28
C GLY A 101 -10.13 -23.73 -7.31
N PRO A 102 -9.12 -24.61 -7.16
CA PRO A 102 -9.22 -25.80 -6.31
C PRO A 102 -9.20 -25.50 -4.80
N GLY A 103 -8.98 -24.24 -4.42
CA GLY A 103 -8.86 -23.81 -3.03
C GLY A 103 -10.14 -24.07 -2.23
N ARG A 104 -9.99 -24.70 -1.07
CA ARG A 104 -11.12 -25.01 -0.17
C ARG A 104 -11.23 -24.06 1.03
N ILE A 105 -10.18 -23.28 1.29
CA ILE A 105 -10.11 -22.29 2.37
C ILE A 105 -10.67 -20.95 1.89
N GLY A 106 -11.46 -20.29 2.73
CA GLY A 106 -11.87 -18.92 2.50
C GLY A 106 -12.55 -18.33 3.74
N GLN A 107 -12.28 -17.06 3.98
CA GLN A 107 -12.95 -16.22 4.99
C GLN A 107 -14.00 -15.36 4.32
N SER A 108 -15.10 -15.12 5.03
CA SER A 108 -16.16 -14.20 4.62
C SER A 108 -16.32 -13.06 5.63
N ILE A 109 -16.59 -11.86 5.15
CA ILE A 109 -16.94 -10.70 5.96
C ILE A 109 -18.38 -10.31 5.62
N VAL A 110 -19.20 -10.03 6.63
CA VAL A 110 -20.57 -9.54 6.46
C VAL A 110 -20.52 -8.03 6.24
N PRO A 111 -21.01 -7.50 5.10
CA PRO A 111 -21.10 -6.06 4.87
C PRO A 111 -22.06 -5.38 5.85
N THR A 112 -21.74 -4.16 6.27
CA THR A 112 -22.64 -3.32 7.06
C THR A 112 -23.49 -2.42 6.17
N HIS A 113 -22.97 -2.06 4.99
CA HIS A 113 -23.63 -1.18 4.03
C HIS A 113 -23.37 -1.66 2.60
N THR A 114 -24.25 -1.29 1.68
CA THR A 114 -23.98 -1.42 0.25
C THR A 114 -23.29 -0.16 -0.28
N PHE A 115 -22.70 -0.24 -1.48
CA PHE A 115 -22.13 0.93 -2.16
C PHE A 115 -23.14 2.06 -2.38
N ASP A 116 -24.43 1.73 -2.52
CA ASP A 116 -25.50 2.71 -2.74
C ASP A 116 -26.06 3.29 -1.43
N ASN A 117 -25.83 2.62 -0.30
CA ASN A 117 -26.22 3.09 1.03
C ASN A 117 -24.99 3.43 1.89
N CYS A 118 -23.94 3.98 1.28
CA CYS A 118 -22.76 4.44 2.00
C CYS A 118 -23.11 5.71 2.80
N PRO A 119 -22.76 5.79 4.10
CA PRO A 119 -22.88 7.02 4.87
C PRO A 119 -22.13 8.19 4.22
N GLU A 120 -22.76 9.37 4.25
CA GLU A 120 -22.24 10.60 3.65
C GLU A 120 -21.04 11.19 4.40
N ASP A 121 -20.87 10.81 5.67
CA ASP A 121 -19.83 11.25 6.58
C ASP A 121 -18.60 10.32 6.60
N LEU A 122 -18.48 9.39 5.64
CA LEU A 122 -17.29 8.54 5.51
C LEU A 122 -16.03 9.39 5.24
N GLU A 123 -15.01 9.25 6.09
CA GLU A 123 -13.79 10.07 6.00
C GLU A 123 -12.64 9.35 5.28
N VAL A 124 -12.47 8.05 5.53
CA VAL A 124 -11.34 7.26 4.99
C VAL A 124 -11.86 6.00 4.32
N LEU A 125 -11.49 5.80 3.06
CA LEU A 125 -11.80 4.55 2.34
C LEU A 125 -10.53 3.73 2.09
N LEU A 126 -10.56 2.45 2.48
CA LEU A 126 -9.58 1.44 2.11
C LEU A 126 -10.11 0.60 0.95
N VAL A 127 -9.34 0.52 -0.14
CA VAL A 127 -9.62 -0.36 -1.28
C VAL A 127 -8.56 -1.47 -1.31
N PRO A 128 -8.91 -2.72 -0.94
CA PRO A 128 -7.99 -3.83 -0.96
C PRO A 128 -7.73 -4.32 -2.39
N GLY A 129 -6.72 -5.16 -2.56
CA GLY A 129 -6.53 -5.95 -3.75
C GLY A 129 -7.21 -7.31 -3.63
N GLY A 130 -6.78 -8.23 -4.48
CA GLY A 130 -7.34 -9.57 -4.60
C GLY A 130 -7.43 -10.03 -6.04
N PHE A 131 -7.51 -11.35 -6.22
CA PHE A 131 -7.68 -11.95 -7.54
C PHE A 131 -9.06 -11.66 -8.14
N GLY A 132 -10.08 -11.41 -7.31
CA GLY A 132 -11.39 -10.97 -7.76
C GLY A 132 -11.36 -9.70 -8.62
N ALA A 133 -10.33 -8.85 -8.43
CA ALA A 133 -10.10 -7.66 -9.25
C ALA A 133 -9.80 -7.98 -10.72
N ARG A 134 -9.60 -9.25 -11.10
CA ARG A 134 -9.44 -9.65 -12.51
C ARG A 134 -10.76 -9.72 -13.27
N ASP A 135 -11.88 -9.83 -12.56
CA ASP A 135 -13.20 -9.84 -13.17
C ASP A 135 -13.74 -8.41 -13.30
N SER A 136 -14.00 -7.98 -14.53
CA SER A 136 -14.54 -6.64 -14.81
C SER A 136 -15.93 -6.41 -14.21
N ALA A 137 -16.75 -7.45 -14.05
CA ALA A 137 -18.07 -7.36 -13.44
C ALA A 137 -17.98 -7.10 -11.93
N ILE A 138 -16.90 -7.55 -11.29
CA ILE A 138 -16.61 -7.29 -9.88
C ILE A 138 -15.93 -5.92 -9.73
N LEU A 139 -14.97 -5.63 -10.59
CA LEU A 139 -14.14 -4.45 -10.46
C LEU A 139 -14.88 -3.15 -10.80
N THR A 140 -15.77 -3.17 -11.80
CA THR A 140 -16.46 -1.96 -12.27
C THR A 140 -17.34 -1.30 -11.19
N PRO A 141 -18.20 -2.03 -10.45
CA PRO A 141 -18.98 -1.44 -9.36
C PRO A 141 -18.12 -0.77 -8.29
N VAL A 142 -16.96 -1.36 -7.94
CA VAL A 142 -16.03 -0.77 -6.97
C VAL A 142 -15.43 0.53 -7.52
N ALA A 143 -14.96 0.53 -8.78
CA ALA A 143 -14.39 1.72 -9.40
C ALA A 143 -15.41 2.87 -9.51
N GLU A 144 -16.66 2.57 -9.88
CA GLU A 144 -17.75 3.55 -9.94
C GLU A 144 -18.11 4.11 -8.56
N PHE A 145 -18.19 3.23 -7.55
CA PHE A 145 -18.39 3.64 -6.16
C PHE A 145 -17.28 4.58 -5.68
N VAL A 146 -16.02 4.21 -5.90
CA VAL A 146 -14.85 5.03 -5.50
C VAL A 146 -14.90 6.39 -6.22
N LYS A 147 -15.21 6.42 -7.52
CA LYS A 147 -15.38 7.67 -8.29
C LYS A 147 -16.41 8.60 -7.65
N ARG A 148 -17.53 8.03 -7.20
CA ARG A 148 -18.65 8.77 -6.60
C ARG A 148 -18.33 9.34 -5.23
N ILE A 149 -17.65 8.57 -4.37
CA ILE A 149 -17.43 8.97 -2.97
C ILE A 149 -16.14 9.79 -2.77
N PHE A 150 -15.12 9.63 -3.63
CA PHE A 150 -13.82 10.27 -3.46
C PHE A 150 -13.84 11.78 -3.20
N PRO A 151 -14.68 12.61 -3.86
CA PRO A 151 -14.74 14.04 -3.57
C PRO A 151 -15.13 14.40 -2.13
N LYS A 152 -15.76 13.46 -1.40
CA LYS A 152 -16.19 13.63 0.00
C LYS A 152 -15.17 13.05 0.99
N LEU A 153 -14.29 12.15 0.54
CA LEU A 153 -13.31 11.50 1.39
C LEU A 153 -12.21 12.47 1.83
N GLN A 154 -11.84 12.40 3.10
CA GLN A 154 -10.61 13.03 3.57
C GLN A 154 -9.38 12.31 3.04
N TYR A 155 -9.41 10.97 2.96
CA TYR A 155 -8.31 10.12 2.50
C TYR A 155 -8.80 8.87 1.74
N LEU A 156 -8.02 8.46 0.74
CA LEU A 156 -8.20 7.21 0.00
C LEU A 156 -6.94 6.35 0.13
N LEU A 157 -7.09 5.16 0.69
CA LEU A 157 -6.02 4.20 0.90
C LEU A 157 -6.23 2.99 -0.02
N THR A 158 -5.16 2.46 -0.58
CA THR A 158 -5.22 1.22 -1.36
C THR A 158 -4.10 0.26 -1.00
N VAL A 159 -4.39 -1.04 -1.04
CA VAL A 159 -3.39 -2.10 -0.90
C VAL A 159 -3.39 -2.97 -2.14
N CYS A 160 -2.21 -3.40 -2.58
CA CYS A 160 -2.02 -4.37 -3.64
C CYS A 160 -2.69 -3.94 -4.95
N THR A 161 -3.52 -4.80 -5.54
CA THR A 161 -4.27 -4.49 -6.78
C THR A 161 -5.40 -3.49 -6.57
N GLY A 162 -5.67 -3.04 -5.34
CA GLY A 162 -6.66 -1.99 -5.06
C GLY A 162 -6.35 -0.68 -5.78
N SER A 163 -5.07 -0.33 -5.94
CA SER A 163 -4.69 0.85 -6.74
C SER A 163 -5.06 0.73 -8.22
N ALA A 164 -5.08 -0.47 -8.79
CA ALA A 164 -5.53 -0.70 -10.16
C ALA A 164 -7.05 -0.55 -10.30
N ILE A 165 -7.80 -0.93 -9.27
CA ILE A 165 -9.26 -0.69 -9.21
C ILE A 165 -9.53 0.82 -9.20
N VAL A 166 -8.83 1.54 -8.32
CA VAL A 166 -8.95 3.00 -8.22
C VAL A 166 -8.46 3.67 -9.51
N ALA A 167 -7.41 3.16 -10.17
CA ALA A 167 -6.93 3.73 -11.43
C ALA A 167 -8.02 3.77 -12.51
N ARG A 168 -8.87 2.73 -12.63
CA ARG A 168 -9.98 2.72 -13.60
C ARG A 168 -11.05 3.79 -13.36
N SER A 169 -11.14 4.35 -12.15
CA SER A 169 -12.05 5.46 -11.87
C SER A 169 -11.59 6.79 -12.46
N GLY A 170 -10.31 6.89 -12.87
CA GLY A 170 -9.63 8.11 -13.31
C GLY A 170 -9.06 8.95 -12.15
N ILE A 171 -9.30 8.57 -10.89
CA ILE A 171 -8.83 9.33 -9.71
C ILE A 171 -7.30 9.42 -9.62
N LEU A 172 -6.59 8.41 -10.14
CA LEU A 172 -5.13 8.37 -10.11
C LEU A 172 -4.47 9.04 -11.33
N ASP A 173 -5.24 9.57 -12.29
CA ASP A 173 -4.67 10.14 -13.51
C ASP A 173 -3.79 11.36 -13.17
N GLY A 174 -2.54 11.34 -13.65
CA GLY A 174 -1.51 12.33 -13.34
C GLY A 174 -0.95 12.27 -11.90
N LYS A 175 -1.43 11.33 -11.07
CA LYS A 175 -0.96 11.14 -9.68
C LYS A 175 0.13 10.10 -9.59
N ARG A 176 0.98 10.23 -8.57
CA ARG A 176 1.94 9.19 -8.20
C ARG A 176 1.22 8.08 -7.43
N ALA A 177 1.45 6.84 -7.83
CA ALA A 177 0.89 5.68 -7.15
C ALA A 177 1.81 4.45 -7.25
N THR A 178 1.56 3.42 -6.45
CA THR A 178 2.21 2.12 -6.58
C THR A 178 1.20 0.98 -6.45
N SER A 179 1.65 -0.23 -6.74
CA SER A 179 0.89 -1.48 -6.63
C SER A 179 1.85 -2.62 -6.31
N ASN A 180 1.31 -3.81 -6.05
CA ASN A 180 2.10 -4.99 -5.75
C ASN A 180 2.98 -5.40 -6.95
N LYS A 181 4.20 -5.86 -6.65
CA LYS A 181 5.22 -6.12 -7.68
C LYS A 181 4.90 -7.33 -8.54
N ARG A 182 4.16 -8.30 -7.99
CA ARG A 182 3.72 -9.50 -8.71
C ARG A 182 2.72 -9.19 -9.82
N SER A 183 1.81 -8.26 -9.59
CA SER A 183 0.78 -7.86 -10.57
C SER A 183 1.14 -6.58 -11.30
N TRP A 184 2.41 -6.18 -11.31
CA TRP A 184 2.81 -4.83 -11.72
C TRP A 184 2.33 -4.48 -13.14
N GLU A 185 2.62 -5.33 -14.12
CA GLU A 185 2.22 -5.12 -15.51
C GLU A 185 0.70 -5.00 -15.66
N TRP A 186 -0.04 -5.96 -15.09
CA TRP A 186 -1.50 -5.93 -15.11
C TRP A 186 -2.07 -4.67 -14.43
N ALA A 187 -1.52 -4.28 -13.28
CA ALA A 187 -2.02 -3.17 -12.49
C ALA A 187 -1.80 -1.83 -13.21
N THR A 188 -0.59 -1.65 -13.75
CA THR A 188 -0.25 -0.42 -14.48
C THR A 188 -1.01 -0.27 -15.79
N ALA A 189 -1.34 -1.37 -16.46
CA ALA A 189 -2.21 -1.37 -17.65
C ALA A 189 -3.63 -0.85 -17.37
N GLN A 190 -4.12 -0.89 -16.12
CA GLN A 190 -5.45 -0.35 -15.76
C GLN A 190 -5.47 1.19 -15.68
N GLY A 191 -4.31 1.84 -15.61
CA GLY A 191 -4.17 3.28 -15.44
C GLY A 191 -2.93 3.81 -16.15
N PRO A 192 -2.94 3.93 -17.49
CA PRO A 192 -1.78 4.39 -18.25
C PRO A 192 -1.41 5.85 -18.00
N ALA A 193 -2.35 6.67 -17.51
CA ALA A 193 -2.11 8.08 -17.16
C ALA A 193 -1.56 8.27 -15.73
N VAL A 194 -1.39 7.19 -14.96
CA VAL A 194 -0.88 7.23 -13.59
C VAL A 194 0.65 7.23 -13.61
N HIS A 195 1.28 8.04 -12.76
CA HIS A 195 2.73 8.07 -12.57
C HIS A 195 3.18 6.96 -11.62
N TRP A 196 3.25 5.73 -12.12
CA TRP A 196 3.55 4.55 -11.32
C TRP A 196 4.99 4.52 -10.78
N VAL A 197 5.15 4.37 -9.45
CA VAL A 197 6.44 4.29 -8.75
C VAL A 197 6.73 2.84 -8.36
N ARG A 198 7.49 2.13 -9.20
CA ARG A 198 7.69 0.68 -9.08
C ARG A 198 8.45 0.25 -7.83
N GLN A 199 9.45 1.02 -7.43
CA GLN A 199 10.32 0.71 -6.30
C GLN A 199 9.69 0.99 -4.93
N ALA A 200 8.63 1.79 -4.84
CA ALA A 200 8.06 2.20 -3.56
C ALA A 200 7.30 1.05 -2.87
N ARG A 201 7.44 0.92 -1.54
CA ARG A 201 6.53 0.12 -0.71
C ARG A 201 5.15 0.76 -0.68
N TRP A 202 5.10 2.07 -0.45
CA TRP A 202 3.90 2.88 -0.60
C TRP A 202 4.21 4.28 -1.12
N VAL A 203 3.20 4.92 -1.68
CA VAL A 203 3.25 6.28 -2.23
C VAL A 203 2.14 7.10 -1.62
N VAL A 204 2.46 8.34 -1.27
CA VAL A 204 1.52 9.37 -0.83
C VAL A 204 1.52 10.50 -1.87
N ASP A 205 0.36 10.83 -2.42
CA ASP A 205 0.13 11.96 -3.32
C ASP A 205 -1.15 12.69 -2.88
N GLY A 206 -0.97 13.81 -2.16
CA GLY A 206 -2.07 14.53 -1.54
C GLY A 206 -2.79 13.67 -0.50
N ASN A 207 -4.09 13.43 -0.71
CA ASN A 207 -4.90 12.59 0.17
C ASN A 207 -5.00 11.11 -0.27
N ILE A 208 -4.22 10.70 -1.27
CA ILE A 208 -4.22 9.35 -1.81
C ILE A 208 -2.97 8.60 -1.34
N TRP A 209 -3.18 7.44 -0.74
CA TRP A 209 -2.15 6.57 -0.19
C TRP A 209 -2.25 5.21 -0.87
N THR A 210 -1.23 4.79 -1.61
CA THR A 210 -1.23 3.50 -2.32
C THR A 210 -0.06 2.65 -1.85
N SER A 211 -0.28 1.37 -1.55
CA SER A 211 0.77 0.43 -1.14
C SER A 211 0.90 -0.76 -2.08
N SER A 212 2.02 -1.46 -1.92
CA SER A 212 2.39 -2.65 -2.67
C SER A 212 1.69 -3.89 -2.12
N GLY A 213 2.42 -4.99 -1.86
CA GLY A 213 1.81 -6.21 -1.33
C GLY A 213 1.36 -6.11 0.13
N VAL A 214 0.84 -7.22 0.66
CA VAL A 214 0.26 -7.34 2.01
C VAL A 214 1.08 -6.68 3.11
N SER A 215 2.38 -6.94 3.20
CA SER A 215 3.24 -6.35 4.23
C SER A 215 3.35 -4.83 4.11
N ALA A 216 3.47 -4.32 2.87
CA ALA A 216 3.49 -2.89 2.62
C ALA A 216 2.14 -2.22 2.92
N GLY A 217 1.03 -2.97 2.83
CA GLY A 217 -0.30 -2.50 3.25
C GLY A 217 -0.41 -2.32 4.77
N ILE A 218 0.16 -3.25 5.54
CA ILE A 218 0.23 -3.13 7.01
C ILE A 218 1.11 -1.93 7.38
N ASP A 219 2.31 -1.83 6.78
CA ASP A 219 3.22 -0.70 6.99
C ASP A 219 2.58 0.64 6.62
N LEU A 220 1.83 0.70 5.51
CA LEU A 220 1.08 1.89 5.08
C LEU A 220 0.05 2.30 6.14
N MET A 221 -0.68 1.36 6.74
CA MET A 221 -1.65 1.69 7.79
C MET A 221 -0.95 2.25 9.03
N PHE A 222 0.17 1.67 9.47
CA PHE A 222 0.95 2.24 10.56
C PHE A 222 1.53 3.63 10.22
N ALA A 223 1.98 3.84 8.97
CA ALA A 223 2.43 5.15 8.51
C ALA A 223 1.29 6.17 8.49
N PHE A 224 0.09 5.77 8.08
CA PHE A 224 -1.11 6.60 8.14
C PHE A 224 -1.49 6.94 9.59
N ILE A 225 -1.44 5.97 10.50
CA ILE A 225 -1.68 6.20 11.92
C ILE A 225 -0.64 7.18 12.49
N ALA A 226 0.64 7.01 12.15
CA ALA A 226 1.71 7.91 12.58
C ALA A 226 1.46 9.35 12.10
N ASP A 227 1.00 9.50 10.86
CA ASP A 227 0.72 10.78 10.21
C ASP A 227 -0.53 11.49 10.77
N ARG A 228 -1.55 10.75 11.25
CA ARG A 228 -2.85 11.30 11.69
C ARG A 228 -3.09 11.30 13.20
N TYR A 229 -2.48 10.37 13.93
CA TYR A 229 -2.62 10.20 15.38
C TYR A 229 -1.28 10.38 16.11
N GLY A 230 -0.18 10.48 15.37
CA GLY A 230 1.16 10.68 15.91
C GLY A 230 2.00 9.41 15.94
N GLU A 231 3.30 9.55 15.67
CA GLU A 231 4.26 8.43 15.62
C GLU A 231 4.32 7.63 16.93
N GLY A 232 4.13 8.28 18.08
CA GLY A 232 4.09 7.59 19.38
C GLY A 232 2.95 6.56 19.47
N VAL A 233 1.77 6.91 18.95
CA VAL A 233 0.61 6.00 18.89
C VAL A 233 0.92 4.83 17.94
N ALA A 234 1.42 5.12 16.74
CA ALA A 234 1.77 4.07 15.77
C ALA A 234 2.82 3.10 16.31
N LYS A 235 3.83 3.61 17.04
CA LYS A 235 4.85 2.76 17.68
C LYS A 235 4.24 1.88 18.77
N GLN A 236 3.42 2.45 19.65
CA GLN A 236 2.79 1.70 20.74
C GLN A 236 1.91 0.57 20.20
N LEU A 237 1.12 0.83 19.16
CA LEU A 237 0.27 -0.18 18.54
C LEU A 237 1.09 -1.30 17.90
N ALA A 238 2.19 -0.96 17.21
CA ALA A 238 3.08 -1.95 16.64
C ALA A 238 3.81 -2.80 17.70
N ASP A 239 4.28 -2.18 18.79
CA ASP A 239 4.88 -2.89 19.92
C ASP A 239 3.87 -3.86 20.55
N ARG A 240 2.61 -3.44 20.73
CA ARG A 240 1.54 -4.29 21.27
C ARG A 240 1.18 -5.46 20.35
N ALA A 241 1.26 -5.27 19.04
CA ALA A 241 1.03 -6.30 18.04
C ALA A 241 2.27 -7.19 17.80
N GLU A 242 3.39 -6.92 18.48
CA GLU A 242 4.70 -7.54 18.22
C GLU A 242 5.12 -7.43 16.73
N TYR A 243 4.72 -6.34 16.08
CA TYR A 243 4.92 -6.12 14.65
C TYR A 243 6.12 -5.20 14.41
N VAL A 244 7.14 -5.72 13.72
CA VAL A 244 8.29 -4.91 13.29
C VAL A 244 7.92 -4.13 12.04
N ARG A 245 7.59 -2.84 12.23
CA ARG A 245 7.28 -1.90 11.14
C ARG A 245 8.48 -1.67 10.22
N ASN A 246 8.24 -1.68 8.92
CA ASN A 246 9.15 -1.05 7.96
C ASN A 246 8.67 0.38 7.70
N THR A 247 9.50 1.36 8.06
CA THR A 247 9.19 2.79 7.94
C THR A 247 9.72 3.44 6.65
N ASP A 248 10.46 2.69 5.81
CA ASP A 248 10.94 3.19 4.52
C ASP A 248 9.91 2.96 3.40
N SER A 249 9.22 4.03 3.00
CA SER A 249 8.24 4.01 1.93
C SER A 249 8.84 3.79 0.54
N SER A 250 10.12 4.11 0.36
CA SER A 250 10.74 4.27 -0.94
C SER A 250 11.33 2.98 -1.52
N SER A 251 11.55 1.97 -0.67
CA SER A 251 12.28 0.75 -1.01
C SER A 251 11.49 -0.53 -0.74
N ASP A 252 10.88 -1.09 -1.78
CA ASP A 252 10.31 -2.43 -1.78
C ASP A 252 11.36 -3.45 -2.28
N PRO A 253 11.84 -4.36 -1.43
CA PRO A 253 12.84 -5.35 -1.83
C PRO A 253 12.34 -6.30 -2.94
N LEU A 254 11.02 -6.43 -3.11
CA LEU A 254 10.41 -7.24 -4.16
C LEU A 254 10.39 -6.53 -5.52
N ALA A 255 10.73 -5.23 -5.57
CA ALA A 255 10.84 -4.52 -6.84
C ALA A 255 12.06 -5.00 -7.64
N LEU A 256 13.19 -5.30 -6.99
CA LEU A 256 14.43 -5.68 -7.68
C LEU A 256 14.40 -7.07 -8.33
N GLN A 257 13.47 -7.94 -7.91
CA GLN A 257 13.41 -9.34 -8.32
C GLN A 257 13.10 -9.57 -9.82
N VAL A 258 12.75 -8.53 -10.59
CA VAL A 258 12.42 -8.67 -12.03
C VAL A 258 13.64 -8.50 -12.95
N THR A 259 14.84 -8.24 -12.42
CA THR A 259 16.05 -8.03 -13.26
C THR A 259 17.00 -9.23 -13.38
N LYS A 260 16.60 -10.44 -12.95
CA LYS A 260 17.50 -11.61 -12.94
C LYS A 260 16.93 -12.89 -13.56
N GLU A 261 16.12 -12.77 -14.61
CA GLU A 261 15.73 -13.91 -15.49
C GLU A 261 15.96 -13.59 -16.99
N CYS A 262 16.81 -12.62 -17.33
CA CYS A 262 17.45 -12.61 -18.64
C CYS A 262 18.76 -13.40 -18.54
N GLY A 263 18.67 -14.72 -18.64
CA GLY A 263 19.86 -15.56 -18.72
C GLY A 263 19.75 -17.01 -18.30
N GLU A 264 18.58 -17.60 -18.06
CA GLU A 264 18.42 -19.06 -18.00
C GLU A 264 16.93 -19.43 -18.10
N GLN A 265 16.65 -20.58 -18.71
CA GLN A 265 15.40 -20.93 -19.37
C GLN A 265 14.13 -20.85 -18.50
N VAL A 266 13.09 -20.25 -19.06
CA VAL A 266 11.72 -20.27 -18.54
C VAL A 266 11.16 -21.68 -18.66
N TYR A 267 10.84 -22.32 -17.53
CA TYR A 267 9.91 -23.45 -17.50
C TYR A 267 8.52 -22.94 -17.14
N GLU A 268 7.62 -23.02 -18.11
CA GLU A 268 6.18 -22.82 -17.94
C GLU A 268 5.67 -23.89 -16.97
N ARG A 269 5.18 -23.49 -15.79
CA ARG A 269 4.54 -24.41 -14.84
C ARG A 269 3.12 -24.71 -15.30
N ASP A 270 2.99 -25.63 -16.24
CA ASP A 270 1.80 -26.45 -16.45
C ASP A 270 2.21 -27.83 -17.00
N SER A 271 2.82 -28.66 -16.14
CA SER A 271 2.82 -30.12 -16.28
C SER A 271 3.49 -30.75 -15.05
N PHE A 272 2.76 -31.66 -14.39
CA PHE A 272 3.32 -32.59 -13.42
C PHE A 272 4.23 -33.58 -14.16
N LEU A 273 5.54 -33.33 -14.19
CA LEU A 273 6.54 -34.32 -14.55
C LEU A 273 7.67 -34.28 -13.51
N SER A 274 7.80 -35.35 -12.73
CA SER A 274 8.90 -35.56 -11.80
C SER A 274 10.19 -35.78 -12.59
N CYS A 275 11.20 -34.95 -12.35
CA CYS A 275 12.53 -35.16 -12.91
C CYS A 275 13.41 -35.92 -11.90
N SER A 276 13.81 -37.14 -12.25
CA SER A 276 14.91 -37.85 -11.63
C SER A 276 16.19 -37.55 -12.41
N THR A 277 17.23 -37.07 -11.72
CA THR A 277 18.54 -36.80 -12.30
C THR A 277 19.38 -38.08 -12.34
N THR A 278 19.92 -38.44 -13.50
CA THR A 278 21.09 -39.32 -13.61
C THR A 278 22.25 -38.59 -14.30
N PRO A 279 23.51 -38.97 -14.04
CA PRO A 279 24.66 -38.06 -14.17
C PRO A 279 25.25 -37.89 -15.57
N TRP A 280 24.54 -38.22 -16.66
CA TRP A 280 25.15 -38.23 -17.99
C TRP A 280 24.22 -37.66 -19.07
N GLY A 281 24.45 -36.40 -19.45
CA GLY A 281 24.29 -35.86 -20.82
C GLY A 281 22.88 -35.77 -21.43
N VAL A 282 22.54 -34.57 -21.93
CA VAL A 282 21.29 -34.26 -22.65
C VAL A 282 21.18 -35.06 -23.95
N GLY A 283 20.09 -35.80 -24.12
CA GLY A 283 19.68 -36.40 -25.38
C GLY A 283 18.17 -36.25 -25.59
N ILE A 284 17.76 -35.48 -26.61
CA ILE A 284 16.35 -35.28 -26.97
C ILE A 284 15.90 -36.51 -27.78
N ARG A 285 14.88 -37.23 -27.29
CA ARG A 285 14.10 -38.17 -28.10
C ARG A 285 12.65 -37.68 -28.16
N GLU A 286 12.20 -37.30 -29.36
CA GLU A 286 10.78 -37.15 -29.67
C GLU A 286 10.12 -38.53 -29.69
N THR A 287 9.00 -38.68 -28.98
CA THR A 287 8.03 -39.75 -29.24
C THR A 287 6.65 -39.14 -29.40
N SER A 288 6.29 -38.86 -30.64
CA SER A 288 4.92 -38.58 -31.06
C SER A 288 4.13 -39.88 -31.20
N HIS A 289 3.08 -40.10 -30.42
CA HIS A 289 2.08 -41.14 -30.73
C HIS A 289 0.67 -40.54 -30.78
N LYS A 290 0.19 -40.47 -32.04
CA LYS A 290 -1.20 -40.27 -32.45
C LYS A 290 -2.00 -41.54 -32.20
N TRP A 291 -3.29 -41.33 -31.90
CA TRP A 291 -4.36 -42.32 -31.88
C TRP A 291 -4.46 -43.13 -33.18
N ALA A 292 -4.70 -44.44 -33.06
CA ALA A 292 -5.28 -45.26 -34.12
C ALA A 292 -6.15 -46.38 -33.54
N LEU A 293 -7.45 -46.27 -33.81
CA LEU A 293 -8.42 -47.36 -33.80
C LEU A 293 -8.22 -48.18 -35.08
N SER A 294 -8.14 -49.51 -34.97
CA SER A 294 -8.54 -50.41 -36.06
C SER A 294 -8.92 -51.79 -35.54
N ILE A 295 -10.21 -52.09 -35.67
CA ILE A 295 -10.79 -53.43 -35.71
C ILE A 295 -10.35 -54.09 -37.03
N LEU A 296 -9.94 -55.37 -37.00
CA LEU A 296 -10.19 -56.33 -38.08
C LEU A 296 -9.99 -57.78 -37.58
N SER A 297 -11.00 -58.60 -37.86
CA SER A 297 -11.07 -60.04 -37.60
C SER A 297 -10.43 -60.88 -38.71
N ALA A 298 -9.93 -62.06 -38.34
CA ALA A 298 -9.85 -63.35 -39.07
C ALA A 298 -8.53 -64.03 -38.64
N GLY A 299 -8.43 -65.32 -38.31
CA GLY A 299 -9.33 -66.46 -38.35
C GLY A 299 -8.49 -67.73 -38.58
N SER A 300 -8.56 -68.69 -37.64
CA SER A 300 -8.15 -70.12 -37.76
C SER A 300 -6.63 -70.41 -37.93
N PHE A 301 -6.02 -71.51 -37.46
CA PHE A 301 -6.47 -72.88 -37.17
C PHE A 301 -5.45 -73.63 -36.27
N ARG A 302 -5.96 -74.55 -35.42
CA ARG A 302 -5.42 -75.86 -34.95
C ARG A 302 -4.03 -75.91 -34.26
N THR A 303 -3.79 -76.70 -33.22
CA THR A 303 -4.49 -77.85 -32.59
C THR A 303 -4.53 -77.71 -31.07
#